data_AF-A0A0P7I536-F1
#
_entry.id   AF-A0A0P7I536-F1
#
_cell.length_a   1.000
_cell.length_b   1.000
_cell.length_c   1.000
_cell.angle_alpha   90.00
_cell.angle_beta   90.00
_cell.angle_gamma   90.00
#
_symmetry.space_group_name_H-M   'P 1'
#
loop_
_entity.id
_entity.type
_entity.pdbx_description
1 polymer ?
#
loop_
_entity_poly.entity_id
_entity_poly.type
_entity_poly.pdbx_seq_one_letter_code
_entity_poly.pdbx_strand_id
1 'polypeptide(L)'
;MLSVALAGKPNAGKSTFFKAATMAEVDVGNYPFTTIDPNRGVSHVRTECPCLDRDERCDSDNCRDGKRYVPVELLDVAGLVPGAHEGRGLGNQFLDALTDADVILNVVDAAGATDAEGEPVEVGTYDPTEEATFIEEEMDRWLAGIVDRNWESVERKSRSPDFDIDEALHDLLTGFGADEYDVTTTLRGMAYPDNPRDWTDDHRETLATDLRARTKPIVLVANKVDIAPAENVEALREIDKPVVPCTADGELALRNGAEAGIVDYDPGDADFEILGELSESQQQGLETIRETMAEHGGTGVQQALNEAVYGLLDRITAYPVQNESKWTDGTGSVLPDAFLLPRGSTPKDLAYAVHSDIGDGYVHAVDARAGRRIGEDHELEEGDVIKIVSTAS
;
A
#
# COMPACT_ATOMS: atom_id res chain seq x y z
N MET A 1 2.28 -9.66 6.77
CA MET A 1 2.46 -9.25 5.36
C MET A 1 1.85 -7.88 5.26
N LEU A 2 2.51 -6.93 4.61
CA LEU A 2 2.00 -5.57 4.46
C LEU A 2 0.74 -5.58 3.60
N SER A 3 -0.30 -4.86 4.02
CA SER A 3 -1.59 -4.77 3.33
C SER A 3 -1.82 -3.39 2.70
N VAL A 4 -2.26 -3.39 1.45
CA VAL A 4 -2.60 -2.19 0.66
C VAL A 4 -4.07 -2.27 0.31
N ALA A 5 -4.85 -1.23 0.60
CA ALA A 5 -6.26 -1.18 0.18
C ALA A 5 -6.47 -0.28 -1.04
N LEU A 6 -7.31 -0.73 -1.97
CA LEU A 6 -7.86 0.09 -3.04
C LEU A 6 -9.20 0.66 -2.59
N ALA A 7 -9.27 1.99 -2.59
CA ALA A 7 -10.47 2.76 -2.29
C ALA A 7 -10.79 3.70 -3.45
N GLY A 8 -11.97 4.32 -3.40
CA GLY A 8 -12.45 5.26 -4.41
C GLY A 8 -13.89 4.98 -4.83
N LYS A 9 -14.47 5.88 -5.63
CA LYS A 9 -15.88 5.79 -6.03
C LYS A 9 -16.16 4.66 -7.03
N PRO A 10 -17.42 4.23 -7.20
CA PRO A 10 -17.80 3.34 -8.29
C PRO A 10 -17.31 3.86 -9.66
N ASN A 11 -16.95 2.95 -10.57
CA ASN A 11 -16.51 3.28 -11.94
C ASN A 11 -15.23 4.15 -12.09
N ALA A 12 -14.49 4.44 -11.01
CA ALA A 12 -13.16 5.06 -11.09
C ALA A 12 -12.07 4.13 -11.68
N GLY A 13 -12.36 2.82 -11.82
CA GLY A 13 -11.44 1.82 -12.38
C GLY A 13 -10.74 0.93 -11.35
N LYS A 14 -11.22 0.89 -10.09
CA LYS A 14 -10.68 0.05 -9.01
C LYS A 14 -10.56 -1.43 -9.37
N SER A 15 -11.64 -2.06 -9.85
CA SER A 15 -11.62 -3.49 -10.17
C SER A 15 -10.69 -3.83 -11.33
N THR A 16 -10.54 -2.92 -12.30
CA THR A 16 -9.53 -3.02 -13.35
C THR A 16 -8.13 -2.95 -12.74
N PHE A 17 -7.86 -1.97 -11.88
CA PHE A 17 -6.57 -1.83 -11.19
C PHE A 17 -6.25 -3.10 -10.39
N PHE A 18 -7.21 -3.60 -9.60
CA PHE A 18 -7.03 -4.81 -8.80
C PHE A 18 -6.67 -6.02 -9.66
N LYS A 19 -7.40 -6.22 -10.77
CA LYS A 19 -7.12 -7.31 -11.71
C LYS A 19 -5.75 -7.14 -12.37
N ALA A 20 -5.43 -5.92 -12.80
CA ALA A 20 -4.15 -5.58 -13.39
C ALA A 20 -3.02 -5.88 -12.39
N ALA A 21 -3.11 -5.41 -11.15
CA ALA A 21 -2.08 -5.52 -10.13
C ALA A 21 -1.84 -6.96 -9.62
N THR A 22 -2.88 -7.80 -9.56
CA THR A 22 -2.80 -9.15 -8.96
C THR A 22 -2.32 -10.21 -9.93
N MET A 23 -2.79 -10.22 -11.19
CA MET A 23 -2.48 -11.25 -12.21
C MET A 23 -2.48 -12.71 -11.71
N ALA A 24 -3.28 -13.02 -10.68
CA ALA A 24 -3.69 -14.37 -10.37
C ALA A 24 -5.14 -14.53 -10.85
N GLU A 25 -5.49 -15.70 -11.38
CA GLU A 25 -6.85 -16.21 -11.15
C GLU A 25 -6.98 -16.23 -9.64
N VAL A 26 -7.73 -15.29 -9.05
CA VAL A 26 -8.06 -15.37 -7.64
C VAL A 26 -8.65 -16.76 -7.46
N ASP A 27 -7.91 -17.64 -6.77
CA ASP A 27 -8.50 -18.83 -6.20
C ASP A 27 -9.58 -18.26 -5.28
N VAL A 28 -10.81 -18.21 -5.80
CA VAL A 28 -12.02 -18.02 -5.02
C VAL A 28 -12.08 -19.29 -4.19
N GLY A 29 -11.26 -19.34 -3.14
CA GLY A 29 -11.37 -20.29 -2.07
C GLY A 29 -12.79 -20.16 -1.60
N ASN A 30 -13.62 -21.14 -1.97
CA ASN A 30 -14.98 -21.27 -1.48
C ASN A 30 -14.90 -21.35 0.05
N TYR A 31 -14.97 -20.20 0.71
CA TYR A 31 -15.39 -20.10 2.10
C TYR A 31 -16.90 -19.89 2.04
N PRO A 32 -17.70 -20.95 2.25
CA PRO A 32 -19.13 -20.92 1.99
C PRO A 32 -19.86 -20.28 3.18
N PHE A 33 -19.62 -19.00 3.46
CA PHE A 33 -20.44 -18.09 4.26
C PHE A 33 -20.00 -16.65 3.92
N THR A 34 -20.50 -16.09 2.82
CA THR A 34 -20.23 -14.71 2.41
C THR A 34 -20.83 -13.74 3.42
N THR A 35 -20.00 -13.37 4.40
CA THR A 35 -20.03 -12.03 4.98
C THR A 35 -19.32 -11.12 4.00
N ILE A 36 -19.61 -9.82 4.06
CA ILE A 36 -19.17 -8.78 3.12
C ILE A 36 -17.68 -8.50 3.36
N ASP A 37 -16.81 -9.44 3.01
CA ASP A 37 -15.36 -9.31 3.13
C ASP A 37 -14.79 -8.71 1.84
N PRO A 38 -13.82 -7.77 1.91
CA PRO A 38 -13.17 -7.20 0.72
C PRO A 38 -12.50 -8.31 -0.11
N ASN A 39 -12.41 -8.11 -1.44
CA ASN A 39 -11.67 -9.10 -2.25
C ASN A 39 -10.19 -9.00 -1.89
N ARG A 40 -9.60 -10.10 -1.43
CA ARG A 40 -8.18 -10.18 -1.08
C ARG A 40 -7.41 -10.82 -2.23
N GLY A 41 -6.30 -10.20 -2.62
CA GLY A 41 -5.39 -10.70 -3.63
C GLY A 41 -3.94 -10.51 -3.19
N VAL A 42 -3.02 -11.16 -3.89
CA VAL A 42 -1.59 -10.91 -3.73
C VAL A 42 -1.15 -10.05 -4.90
N SER A 43 -0.49 -8.94 -4.60
CA SER A 43 0.24 -8.13 -5.58
C SER A 43 1.71 -8.08 -5.20
N HIS A 44 2.51 -7.33 -5.94
CA HIS A 44 3.93 -7.25 -5.71
C HIS A 44 4.41 -5.81 -5.84
N VAL A 45 5.32 -5.42 -4.95
CA VAL A 45 6.13 -4.21 -5.12
C VAL A 45 7.45 -4.58 -5.77
N ARG A 46 7.96 -3.68 -6.60
CA ARG A 46 9.16 -3.92 -7.42
C ARG A 46 10.34 -3.14 -6.88
N THR A 47 11.45 -3.83 -6.63
CA THR A 47 12.76 -3.24 -6.30
C THR A 47 13.87 -3.85 -7.15
N GLU A 48 15.06 -3.26 -7.11
CA GLU A 48 16.24 -3.81 -7.76
C GLU A 48 16.78 -5.02 -6.97
N CYS A 49 17.00 -6.13 -7.65
CA CYS A 49 17.48 -7.34 -7.00
C CYS A 49 18.99 -7.27 -6.75
N PRO A 50 19.46 -7.57 -5.53
CA PRO A 50 20.88 -7.69 -5.22
C PRO A 50 21.64 -8.68 -6.11
N CYS A 51 20.96 -9.62 -6.78
CA CYS A 51 21.59 -10.59 -7.67
C CYS A 51 22.33 -9.94 -8.86
N LEU A 52 22.08 -8.66 -9.14
CA LEU A 52 22.84 -7.88 -10.13
C LEU A 52 24.30 -7.69 -9.75
N ASP A 53 24.63 -7.69 -8.46
CA ASP A 53 26.01 -7.61 -7.94
C ASP A 53 26.82 -8.90 -8.14
N ARG A 54 26.17 -9.97 -8.59
CA ARG A 54 26.76 -11.31 -8.73
C ARG A 54 26.86 -11.74 -10.19
N ASP A 55 27.80 -12.65 -10.44
CA ASP A 55 27.92 -13.34 -11.72
C ASP A 55 26.75 -14.33 -11.93
N GLU A 56 26.33 -15.01 -10.86
CA GLU A 56 25.18 -15.92 -10.86
C GLU A 56 23.92 -15.17 -10.40
N ARG A 57 22.88 -15.19 -11.25
CA ARG A 57 21.56 -14.62 -10.92
C ARG A 57 20.85 -15.47 -9.85
N CYS A 58 19.90 -14.88 -9.15
CA CYS A 58 19.11 -15.62 -8.16
C CYS A 58 18.10 -16.54 -8.83
N ASP A 59 17.83 -17.69 -8.21
CA ASP A 59 16.87 -18.70 -8.69
C ASP A 59 15.45 -18.50 -8.12
N SER A 60 15.13 -17.28 -7.66
CA SER A 60 13.83 -16.96 -7.07
C SER A 60 12.77 -16.72 -8.16
N ASP A 61 11.62 -17.37 -8.02
CA ASP A 61 10.44 -17.16 -8.90
C ASP A 61 9.96 -15.69 -8.91
N ASN A 62 10.31 -14.95 -7.85
CA ASN A 62 9.99 -13.55 -7.65
C ASN A 62 11.07 -12.60 -8.18
N CYS A 63 12.03 -13.09 -8.97
CA CYS A 63 13.01 -12.24 -9.66
C CYS A 63 12.97 -12.47 -11.17
N ARG A 64 12.86 -11.38 -11.94
CA ARG A 64 12.90 -11.41 -13.41
C ARG A 64 13.91 -10.38 -13.89
N ASP A 65 14.96 -10.85 -14.55
CA ASP A 65 16.04 -10.01 -15.10
C ASP A 65 16.56 -8.91 -14.13
N GLY A 66 16.84 -9.32 -12.87
CA GLY A 66 17.31 -8.38 -11.85
C GLY A 66 16.23 -7.50 -11.21
N LYS A 67 14.96 -7.66 -11.56
CA LYS A 67 13.81 -6.99 -10.95
C LYS A 67 13.22 -7.93 -9.90
N ARG A 68 13.23 -7.52 -8.62
CA ARG A 68 12.64 -8.29 -7.51
C ARG A 68 11.20 -7.85 -7.26
N TYR A 69 10.30 -8.81 -7.19
CA TYR A 69 8.88 -8.64 -6.87
C TYR A 69 8.60 -9.15 -5.45
N VAL A 70 8.41 -8.24 -4.50
CA VAL A 70 8.16 -8.59 -3.10
C VAL A 70 6.65 -8.62 -2.86
N PRO A 71 6.07 -9.73 -2.38
CA PRO A 71 4.63 -9.89 -2.27
C PRO A 71 4.04 -8.97 -1.19
N VAL A 72 2.90 -8.37 -1.52
CA VAL A 72 2.06 -7.56 -0.62
C VAL A 72 0.60 -8.01 -0.75
N GLU A 73 -0.16 -7.89 0.33
CA GLU A 73 -1.60 -8.13 0.27
C GLU A 73 -2.29 -6.91 -0.36
N LEU A 74 -3.18 -7.15 -1.31
CA LEU A 74 -4.01 -6.12 -1.94
C LEU A 74 -5.49 -6.39 -1.60
N LEU A 75 -6.16 -5.39 -1.05
CA LEU A 75 -7.56 -5.43 -0.67
C LEU A 75 -8.37 -4.56 -1.65
N ASP A 76 -9.36 -5.12 -2.34
CA ASP A 76 -10.33 -4.35 -3.11
C ASP A 76 -11.53 -4.01 -2.22
N VAL A 77 -11.59 -2.77 -1.75
CA VAL A 77 -12.74 -2.27 -1.00
C VAL A 77 -13.77 -1.74 -1.99
N ALA A 78 -15.04 -2.12 -1.79
CA ALA A 78 -16.09 -1.72 -2.71
C ALA A 78 -16.22 -0.18 -2.79
N GLY A 79 -16.85 0.29 -3.87
CA GLY A 79 -17.00 1.72 -4.12
C GLY A 79 -17.71 2.45 -2.99
N LEU A 80 -17.02 3.45 -2.43
CA LEU A 80 -17.59 4.37 -1.44
C LEU A 80 -18.33 5.50 -2.17
N VAL A 81 -19.51 5.85 -1.67
CA VAL A 81 -20.32 6.98 -2.12
C VAL A 81 -20.50 7.97 -0.96
N PRO A 82 -20.75 9.26 -1.24
CA PRO A 82 -20.88 10.27 -0.19
C PRO A 82 -21.88 9.93 0.92
N GLY A 83 -21.50 10.22 2.16
CA GLY A 83 -22.32 9.93 3.35
C GLY A 83 -22.19 8.51 3.89
N ALA A 84 -21.14 7.78 3.51
CA ALA A 84 -20.86 6.43 4.02
C ALA A 84 -20.68 6.42 5.55
N HIS A 85 -20.09 7.47 6.11
CA HIS A 85 -19.90 7.66 7.56
C HIS A 85 -21.22 7.82 8.36
N GLU A 86 -22.33 8.19 7.72
CA GLU A 86 -23.63 8.40 8.40
C GLU A 86 -24.31 7.07 8.81
N GLY A 87 -23.71 5.92 8.51
CA GLY A 87 -24.27 4.61 8.81
C GLY A 87 -25.51 4.26 7.98
N ARG A 88 -25.78 4.99 6.90
CA ARG A 88 -26.83 4.65 5.92
C ARG A 88 -26.28 3.60 4.96
N GLY A 89 -26.69 2.34 5.14
CA GLY A 89 -26.31 1.24 4.24
C GLY A 89 -25.05 0.51 4.67
N LEU A 90 -24.25 0.05 3.70
CA LEU A 90 -23.04 -0.75 3.93
C LEU A 90 -21.76 0.10 4.16
N GLY A 91 -21.87 1.43 4.18
CA GLY A 91 -20.75 2.37 4.28
C GLY A 91 -19.77 2.09 5.43
N ASN A 92 -20.29 1.85 6.63
CA ASN A 92 -19.45 1.53 7.79
C ASN A 92 -18.63 0.24 7.59
N GLN A 93 -19.18 -0.78 6.92
CA GLN A 93 -18.44 -2.03 6.68
C GLN A 93 -17.28 -1.82 5.70
N PHE A 94 -17.41 -0.87 4.77
CA PHE A 94 -16.32 -0.50 3.88
C PHE A 94 -15.23 0.30 4.59
N LEU A 95 -15.61 1.21 5.49
CA LEU A 95 -14.65 1.96 6.30
C LEU A 95 -13.92 1.05 7.29
N ASP A 96 -14.62 0.08 7.89
CA ASP A 96 -14.03 -1.02 8.66
C ASP A 96 -13.03 -1.82 7.82
N ALA A 97 -13.37 -2.17 6.56
CA ALA A 97 -12.44 -2.90 5.70
C ALA A 97 -11.14 -2.12 5.38
N LEU A 98 -11.18 -0.79 5.42
CA LEU A 98 -9.98 0.05 5.26
C LEU A 98 -9.11 0.05 6.52
N THR A 99 -9.63 -0.29 7.70
CA THR A 99 -8.81 -0.33 8.93
C THR A 99 -7.80 -1.48 8.94
N ASP A 100 -8.06 -2.54 8.18
CA ASP A 100 -7.16 -3.67 7.98
C ASP A 100 -5.92 -3.35 7.11
N ALA A 101 -5.91 -2.20 6.42
CA ALA A 101 -4.86 -1.83 5.49
C ALA A 101 -3.75 -1.02 6.17
N ASP A 102 -2.48 -1.23 5.82
CA ASP A 102 -1.38 -0.37 6.24
C ASP A 102 -1.35 0.95 5.46
N VAL A 103 -1.80 0.94 4.20
CA VAL A 103 -1.83 2.10 3.30
C VAL A 103 -2.99 2.00 2.31
N ILE A 104 -3.50 3.15 1.86
CA ILE A 104 -4.63 3.22 0.94
C ILE A 104 -4.20 3.84 -0.40
N LEU A 105 -4.55 3.17 -1.48
CA LEU A 105 -4.55 3.69 -2.85
C LEU A 105 -5.97 4.21 -3.16
N ASN A 106 -6.15 5.52 -3.13
CA ASN A 106 -7.42 6.15 -3.52
C ASN A 106 -7.44 6.36 -5.03
N VAL A 107 -8.21 5.53 -5.74
CA VAL A 107 -8.37 5.59 -7.20
C VAL A 107 -9.40 6.64 -7.57
N VAL A 108 -8.93 7.68 -8.26
CA VAL A 108 -9.72 8.83 -8.73
C VAL A 108 -9.86 8.76 -10.26
N ASP A 109 -11.03 9.13 -10.78
CA ASP A 109 -11.26 9.21 -12.23
C ASP A 109 -10.69 10.53 -12.80
N ALA A 110 -9.43 10.53 -13.23
CA ALA A 110 -8.78 11.73 -13.78
C ALA A 110 -9.46 12.27 -15.04
N ALA A 111 -10.22 11.43 -15.75
CA ALA A 111 -10.95 11.85 -16.93
C ALA A 111 -12.18 12.72 -16.61
N GLY A 112 -12.61 12.81 -15.35
CA GLY A 112 -13.83 13.54 -14.99
C GLY A 112 -15.07 12.99 -15.70
N ALA A 113 -15.05 11.69 -16.02
CA ALA A 113 -16.06 11.00 -16.83
C ALA A 113 -17.11 10.28 -15.96
N THR A 114 -17.11 10.54 -14.66
CA THR A 114 -18.07 10.00 -13.70
C THR A 114 -18.43 11.09 -12.68
N ASP A 115 -19.67 11.13 -12.22
CA ASP A 115 -20.12 12.07 -11.18
C ASP A 115 -19.76 11.60 -9.75
N ALA A 116 -20.25 12.30 -8.72
CA ALA A 116 -19.99 11.97 -7.31
C ALA A 116 -20.55 10.61 -6.85
N GLU A 117 -21.58 10.08 -7.54
CA GLU A 117 -22.15 8.75 -7.26
C GLU A 117 -21.46 7.66 -8.08
N GLY A 118 -20.58 8.04 -9.01
CA GLY A 118 -19.88 7.17 -9.93
C GLY A 118 -20.66 6.89 -11.21
N GLU A 119 -21.74 7.64 -11.50
CA GLU A 119 -22.51 7.48 -12.73
C GLU A 119 -21.75 8.09 -13.93
N PRO A 120 -21.71 7.43 -15.09
CA PRO A 120 -20.98 7.93 -16.26
C PRO A 120 -21.52 9.27 -16.78
N VAL A 121 -20.61 10.21 -17.03
CA VAL A 121 -20.86 11.52 -17.66
C VAL A 121 -19.86 11.76 -18.81
N GLU A 122 -20.01 12.87 -19.54
CA GLU A 122 -19.04 13.22 -20.60
C GLU A 122 -17.67 13.53 -19.97
N VAL A 123 -16.59 13.15 -20.65
CA VAL A 123 -15.21 13.42 -20.20
C VAL A 123 -15.01 14.92 -19.94
N GLY A 124 -14.37 15.25 -18.82
CA GLY A 124 -14.14 16.63 -18.38
C GLY A 124 -15.37 17.33 -17.78
N THR A 125 -16.48 16.63 -17.57
CA THR A 125 -17.67 17.24 -16.94
C THR A 125 -17.50 17.45 -15.44
N TYR A 126 -16.87 16.48 -14.76
CA TYR A 126 -16.66 16.51 -13.32
C TYR A 126 -15.22 16.91 -12.98
N ASP A 127 -15.03 17.69 -11.92
CA ASP A 127 -13.71 18.07 -11.42
C ASP A 127 -13.17 16.94 -10.53
N PRO A 128 -12.13 16.21 -10.97
CA PRO A 128 -11.62 15.07 -10.22
C PRO A 128 -10.90 15.48 -8.92
N THR A 129 -10.54 16.76 -8.76
CA THR A 129 -9.91 17.23 -7.51
C THR A 129 -10.87 17.19 -6.33
N GLU A 130 -12.18 17.27 -6.58
CA GLU A 130 -13.21 17.11 -5.54
C GLU A 130 -13.21 15.69 -4.92
N GLU A 131 -12.71 14.69 -5.64
CA GLU A 131 -12.63 13.30 -5.15
C GLU A 131 -11.34 13.01 -4.37
N ALA A 132 -10.35 13.88 -4.49
CA ALA A 132 -9.02 13.65 -3.93
C ALA A 132 -8.99 13.66 -2.39
N THR A 133 -9.93 14.37 -1.75
CA THR A 133 -10.09 14.40 -0.29
C THR A 133 -11.24 13.53 0.20
N PHE A 134 -12.08 13.01 -0.70
CA PHE A 134 -13.33 12.34 -0.36
C PHE A 134 -13.16 11.17 0.63
N ILE A 135 -12.29 10.22 0.30
CA ILE A 135 -12.04 9.04 1.16
C ILE A 135 -11.48 9.46 2.52
N GLU A 136 -10.58 10.43 2.51
CA GLU A 136 -9.95 11.00 3.69
C GLU A 136 -10.98 11.61 4.64
N GLU A 137 -11.84 12.48 4.12
CA GLU A 137 -12.87 13.14 4.91
C GLU A 137 -13.90 12.15 5.46
N GLU A 138 -14.27 11.13 4.67
CA GLU A 138 -15.20 10.08 5.14
C GLU A 138 -14.59 9.26 6.28
N MET A 139 -13.31 8.90 6.19
CA MET A 139 -12.62 8.18 7.26
C MET A 139 -12.46 9.04 8.51
N ASP A 140 -12.14 10.32 8.36
CA ASP A 140 -12.03 11.27 9.48
C ASP A 140 -13.35 11.42 10.22
N ARG A 141 -14.43 11.69 9.49
CA ARG A 141 -15.78 11.81 10.06
C ARG A 141 -16.23 10.52 10.75
N TRP A 142 -15.90 9.38 10.16
CA TRP A 142 -16.24 8.08 10.73
C TRP A 142 -15.49 7.78 12.03
N LEU A 143 -14.16 8.00 12.04
CA LEU A 143 -13.32 7.81 13.21
C LEU A 143 -13.69 8.80 14.32
N ALA A 144 -13.93 10.08 13.99
CA ALA A 144 -14.43 11.06 14.94
C ALA A 144 -15.76 10.60 15.57
N GLY A 145 -16.66 10.05 14.76
CA GLY A 145 -17.89 9.44 15.25
C GLY A 145 -17.67 8.24 16.17
N ILE A 146 -16.64 7.41 15.93
CA ILE A 146 -16.26 6.31 16.83
C ILE A 146 -15.74 6.87 18.16
N VAL A 147 -14.85 7.86 18.11
CA VAL A 147 -14.29 8.52 19.30
C VAL A 147 -15.40 9.14 20.12
N ASP A 148 -16.30 9.90 19.50
CA ASP A 148 -17.42 10.57 20.17
C ASP A 148 -18.35 9.59 20.88
N ARG A 149 -18.80 8.54 20.18
CA ARG A 149 -19.71 7.52 20.75
C ARG A 149 -19.11 6.79 21.96
N ASN A 150 -17.79 6.61 21.97
CA ASN A 150 -17.10 5.86 23.02
C ASN A 150 -16.46 6.78 24.08
N TRP A 151 -16.55 8.11 23.92
CA TRP A 151 -15.86 9.08 24.78
C TRP A 151 -16.30 9.01 26.25
N GLU A 152 -17.57 8.74 26.51
CA GLU A 152 -18.10 8.60 27.88
C GLU A 152 -17.35 7.52 28.69
N SER A 153 -16.81 6.50 28.00
CA SER A 153 -15.98 5.48 28.64
C SER A 153 -14.64 6.02 29.12
N VAL A 154 -14.00 6.87 28.33
CA VAL A 154 -12.73 7.56 28.64
C VAL A 154 -12.95 8.53 29.80
N GLU A 155 -14.01 9.33 29.78
CA GLU A 155 -14.36 10.26 30.87
C GLU A 155 -14.66 9.57 32.21
N ARG A 156 -15.11 8.32 32.16
CA ARG A 156 -15.37 7.50 33.34
C ARG A 156 -14.06 6.94 33.89
N LYS A 157 -13.18 6.43 33.02
CA LYS A 157 -11.83 5.96 33.37
C LYS A 157 -11.00 7.10 33.99
N SER A 158 -11.17 8.35 33.53
CA SER A 158 -10.44 9.53 34.05
C SER A 158 -10.71 9.90 35.50
N ARG A 159 -11.68 9.25 36.17
CA ARG A 159 -11.93 9.39 37.62
C ARG A 159 -10.93 8.60 38.47
N SER A 160 -10.22 7.65 37.86
CA SER A 160 -9.20 6.86 38.56
C SER A 160 -7.94 7.70 38.80
N PRO A 161 -7.28 7.57 39.96
CA PRO A 161 -5.97 8.21 40.20
C PRO A 161 -4.89 7.72 39.24
N ASP A 162 -5.00 6.48 38.77
CA ASP A 162 -4.05 5.81 37.87
C ASP A 162 -4.48 5.94 36.39
N PHE A 163 -5.22 7.00 36.04
CA PHE A 163 -5.67 7.20 34.67
C PHE A 163 -4.51 7.64 33.77
N ASP A 164 -4.32 6.91 32.69
CA ASP A 164 -3.45 7.26 31.58
C ASP A 164 -4.30 7.45 30.32
N ILE A 165 -4.12 8.60 29.66
CA ILE A 165 -4.92 8.94 28.47
C ILE A 165 -4.44 8.18 27.23
N ASP A 166 -3.13 7.94 27.11
CA ASP A 166 -2.52 7.18 26.04
C ASP A 166 -3.05 5.72 26.08
N GLU A 167 -3.04 5.08 27.26
CA GLU A 167 -3.58 3.73 27.44
C GLU A 167 -5.09 3.68 27.13
N ALA A 168 -5.85 4.67 27.63
CA ALA A 168 -7.30 4.69 27.42
C ALA A 168 -7.71 4.91 25.95
N LEU A 169 -6.95 5.70 25.21
CA LEU A 169 -7.17 5.94 23.79
C LEU A 169 -6.66 4.77 22.94
N HIS A 170 -5.52 4.18 23.29
CA HIS A 170 -5.04 2.95 22.66
C HIS A 170 -6.08 1.83 22.76
N ASP A 171 -6.64 1.59 23.95
CA ASP A 171 -7.75 0.63 24.14
C ASP A 171 -8.95 0.90 23.23
N LEU A 172 -9.29 2.17 23.04
CA LEU A 172 -10.44 2.60 22.24
C LEU A 172 -10.17 2.43 20.74
N LEU A 173 -8.93 2.67 20.32
CA LEU A 173 -8.51 2.80 18.92
C LEU A 173 -7.78 1.56 18.38
N THR A 174 -7.51 0.55 19.22
CA THR A 174 -6.87 -0.71 18.78
C THR A 174 -7.63 -1.35 17.62
N GLY A 175 -8.97 -1.24 17.59
CA GLY A 175 -9.80 -1.77 16.49
C GLY A 175 -9.60 -1.06 15.14
N PHE A 176 -9.05 0.15 15.14
CA PHE A 176 -8.68 0.90 13.92
C PHE A 176 -7.26 0.57 13.44
N GLY A 177 -6.52 -0.26 14.19
CA GLY A 177 -5.13 -0.61 13.90
C GLY A 177 -4.10 0.41 14.41
N ALA A 178 -4.49 1.30 15.33
CA ALA A 178 -3.56 2.21 15.99
C ALA A 178 -2.81 1.48 17.12
N ASP A 179 -1.48 1.59 17.13
CA ASP A 179 -0.65 1.13 18.25
C ASP A 179 -0.44 2.23 19.31
N GLU A 180 0.20 1.88 20.42
CA GLU A 180 0.50 2.82 21.50
C GLU A 180 1.37 3.99 21.03
N TYR A 181 2.33 3.72 20.14
CA TYR A 181 3.22 4.74 19.60
C TYR A 181 2.47 5.77 18.74
N ASP A 182 1.51 5.32 17.94
CA ASP A 182 0.66 6.18 17.13
C ASP A 182 -0.21 7.10 17.97
N VAL A 183 -0.86 6.56 19.00
CA VAL A 183 -1.67 7.36 19.93
C VAL A 183 -0.81 8.39 20.64
N THR A 184 0.29 7.97 21.26
CA THR A 184 1.19 8.87 21.98
C THR A 184 1.76 9.96 21.08
N THR A 185 2.18 9.63 19.87
CA THR A 185 2.74 10.62 18.95
C THR A 185 1.69 11.59 18.46
N THR A 186 0.46 11.12 18.20
CA THR A 186 -0.68 11.97 17.82
C THR A 186 -0.99 12.96 18.92
N LEU A 187 -1.13 12.49 20.17
CA LEU A 187 -1.39 13.35 21.32
C LEU A 187 -0.29 14.41 21.50
N ARG A 188 0.98 14.04 21.34
CA ARG A 188 2.10 15.00 21.43
C ARG A 188 2.07 16.09 20.36
N GLY A 189 1.43 15.83 19.22
CA GLY A 189 1.30 16.77 18.11
C GLY A 189 0.16 17.78 18.27
N MET A 190 -0.84 17.48 19.11
CA MET A 190 -2.01 18.31 19.30
C MET A 190 -2.05 18.98 20.69
N ALA A 191 -2.72 20.13 20.77
CA ALA A 191 -3.03 20.75 22.06
C ALA A 191 -4.36 20.22 22.58
N TYR A 192 -4.38 19.68 23.80
CA TYR A 192 -5.59 19.16 24.41
C TYR A 192 -5.63 19.44 25.93
N PRO A 193 -6.82 19.54 26.54
CA PRO A 193 -6.96 19.67 27.99
C PRO A 193 -6.57 18.38 28.73
N ASP A 194 -5.90 18.51 29.88
CA ASP A 194 -5.48 17.37 30.72
C ASP A 194 -6.65 16.46 31.13
N ASN A 195 -7.83 17.05 31.30
CA ASN A 195 -9.03 16.33 31.72
C ASN A 195 -9.89 16.00 30.48
N PRO A 196 -10.16 14.71 30.21
CA PRO A 196 -10.99 14.28 29.08
C PRO A 196 -12.39 14.90 29.02
N ARG A 197 -12.94 15.37 30.14
CA ARG A 197 -14.25 16.06 30.15
C ARG A 197 -14.24 17.44 29.53
N ASP A 198 -13.07 18.05 29.47
CA ASP A 198 -12.90 19.39 28.92
C ASP A 198 -12.59 19.34 27.41
N TRP A 199 -12.50 18.13 26.83
CA TRP A 199 -12.34 17.95 25.39
C TRP A 199 -13.61 18.35 24.65
N THR A 200 -13.44 19.15 23.60
CA THR A 200 -14.51 19.58 22.69
C THR A 200 -14.62 18.60 21.52
N ASP A 201 -15.65 18.79 20.70
CA ASP A 201 -15.80 18.09 19.42
C ASP A 201 -14.55 18.30 18.55
N ASP A 202 -14.08 19.54 18.42
CA ASP A 202 -12.86 19.89 17.67
C ASP A 202 -11.62 19.10 18.11
N HIS A 203 -11.40 18.89 19.43
CA HIS A 203 -10.27 18.09 19.90
C HIS A 203 -10.38 16.63 19.46
N ARG A 204 -11.60 16.07 19.48
CA ARG A 204 -11.86 14.67 19.11
C ARG A 204 -11.79 14.46 17.60
N GLU A 205 -12.25 15.43 16.83
CA GLU A 205 -12.09 15.46 15.36
C GLU A 205 -10.61 15.57 14.98
N THR A 206 -9.86 16.46 15.63
CA THR A 206 -8.41 16.61 15.40
C THR A 206 -7.67 15.30 15.72
N LEU A 207 -7.97 14.67 16.85
CA LEU A 207 -7.41 13.36 17.21
C LEU A 207 -7.70 12.31 16.12
N ALA A 208 -8.93 12.28 15.60
CA ALA A 208 -9.32 11.34 14.55
C ALA A 208 -8.56 11.59 13.25
N THR A 209 -8.52 12.83 12.77
CA THR A 209 -7.81 13.21 11.53
C THR A 209 -6.32 12.91 11.63
N ASP A 210 -5.65 13.34 12.70
CA ASP A 210 -4.21 13.14 12.86
C ASP A 210 -3.85 11.66 13.00
N LEU A 211 -4.68 10.89 13.72
CA LEU A 211 -4.46 9.45 13.85
C LEU A 211 -4.68 8.72 12.53
N ARG A 212 -5.74 9.04 11.78
CA ARG A 212 -5.99 8.44 10.45
C ARG A 212 -4.87 8.78 9.49
N ALA A 213 -4.40 10.02 9.46
CA ALA A 213 -3.28 10.42 8.60
C ALA A 213 -2.00 9.60 8.87
N ARG A 214 -1.76 9.22 10.13
CA ARG A 214 -0.61 8.39 10.52
C ARG A 214 -0.78 6.90 10.23
N THR A 215 -1.94 6.36 10.57
CA THR A 215 -2.21 4.91 10.55
C THR A 215 -2.76 4.42 9.20
N LYS A 216 -3.29 5.33 8.39
CA LYS A 216 -3.93 5.08 7.09
C LYS A 216 -3.51 6.16 6.08
N PRO A 217 -2.21 6.28 5.79
CA PRO A 217 -1.74 7.22 4.81
C PRO A 217 -2.30 6.86 3.42
N ILE A 218 -2.49 7.87 2.57
CA ILE A 218 -3.21 7.74 1.28
C ILE A 218 -2.31 8.20 0.13
N VAL A 219 -2.18 7.36 -0.90
CA VAL A 219 -1.66 7.75 -2.23
C VAL A 219 -2.85 7.93 -3.16
N LEU A 220 -2.88 9.04 -3.90
CA LEU A 220 -3.87 9.26 -4.95
C LEU A 220 -3.42 8.56 -6.24
N VAL A 221 -4.30 7.75 -6.81
CA VAL A 221 -4.10 7.13 -8.11
C VAL A 221 -5.02 7.82 -9.10
N ALA A 222 -4.46 8.77 -9.86
CA ALA A 222 -5.17 9.47 -10.92
C ALA A 222 -5.33 8.52 -12.10
N ASN A 223 -6.43 7.78 -12.16
CA ASN A 223 -6.65 6.73 -13.16
C ASN A 223 -7.33 7.27 -14.43
N LYS A 224 -7.23 6.52 -15.54
CA LYS A 224 -7.77 6.88 -16.88
C LYS A 224 -7.07 8.07 -17.53
N VAL A 225 -5.78 8.25 -17.25
CA VAL A 225 -4.98 9.35 -17.82
C VAL A 225 -4.86 9.25 -19.34
N ASP A 226 -5.04 8.07 -19.92
CA ASP A 226 -5.08 7.81 -21.36
C ASP A 226 -6.20 8.54 -22.12
N ILE A 227 -7.27 8.95 -21.42
CA ILE A 227 -8.39 9.71 -21.98
C ILE A 227 -8.65 11.03 -21.24
N ALA A 228 -7.84 11.34 -20.22
CA ALA A 228 -8.07 12.49 -19.36
C ALA A 228 -7.67 13.81 -20.04
N PRO A 229 -8.41 14.90 -19.83
CA PRO A 229 -7.93 16.23 -20.16
C PRO A 229 -6.63 16.53 -19.42
N ALA A 230 -5.63 17.11 -20.11
CA ALA A 230 -4.34 17.44 -19.51
C ALA A 230 -4.49 18.36 -18.27
N GLU A 231 -5.42 19.31 -18.33
CA GLU A 231 -5.75 20.22 -17.22
C GLU A 231 -6.20 19.49 -15.95
N ASN A 232 -6.93 18.38 -16.06
CA ASN A 232 -7.35 17.57 -14.92
C ASN A 232 -6.17 16.83 -14.29
N VAL A 233 -5.30 16.26 -15.12
CA VAL A 233 -4.10 15.54 -14.66
C VAL A 233 -3.13 16.50 -13.97
N GLU A 234 -2.96 17.71 -14.53
CA GLU A 234 -2.17 18.78 -13.91
C GLU A 234 -2.77 19.22 -12.57
N ALA A 235 -4.07 19.48 -12.52
CA ALA A 235 -4.75 19.88 -11.28
C ALA A 235 -4.62 18.82 -10.16
N LEU A 236 -4.75 17.53 -10.51
CA LEU A 236 -4.54 16.44 -9.55
C LEU A 236 -3.09 16.39 -9.04
N ARG A 237 -2.09 16.66 -9.89
CA ARG A 237 -0.67 16.70 -9.50
C ARG A 237 -0.31 17.87 -8.59
N GLU A 238 -1.11 18.95 -8.61
CA GLU A 238 -0.91 20.11 -7.73
C GLU A 238 -1.47 19.91 -6.31
N ILE A 239 -2.15 18.78 -6.06
CA ILE A 239 -2.65 18.43 -4.73
C ILE A 239 -1.46 18.09 -3.82
N ASP A 240 -1.52 18.55 -2.57
CA ASP A 240 -0.49 18.33 -1.55
C ASP A 240 -0.50 16.90 -0.99
N LYS A 241 -0.43 15.89 -1.87
CA LYS A 241 -0.39 14.46 -1.59
C LYS A 241 0.39 13.73 -2.67
N PRO A 242 0.93 12.52 -2.40
CA PRO A 242 1.50 11.68 -3.45
C PRO A 242 0.41 11.34 -4.49
N VAL A 243 0.63 11.73 -5.74
CA VAL A 243 -0.28 11.45 -6.86
C VAL A 243 0.45 10.68 -7.94
N VAL A 244 -0.07 9.51 -8.28
CA VAL A 244 0.45 8.65 -9.34
C VAL A 244 -0.52 8.63 -10.52
N PRO A 245 -0.14 9.21 -11.68
CA PRO A 245 -0.87 9.06 -12.94
C PRO A 245 -0.94 7.58 -13.34
N CYS A 246 -2.11 7.11 -13.75
CA CYS A 246 -2.34 5.69 -13.98
C CYS A 246 -3.31 5.40 -15.13
N THR A 247 -3.01 4.36 -15.90
CA THR A 247 -3.93 3.71 -16.83
C THR A 247 -4.05 2.23 -16.46
N ALA A 248 -5.04 1.91 -15.63
CA ALA A 248 -5.28 0.53 -15.19
C ALA A 248 -5.65 -0.39 -16.36
N ASP A 249 -6.43 0.12 -17.33
CA ASP A 249 -6.80 -0.63 -18.54
C ASP A 249 -5.56 -0.87 -19.44
N GLY A 250 -4.67 0.12 -19.55
CA GLY A 250 -3.40 -0.02 -20.26
C GLY A 250 -2.50 -1.08 -19.63
N GLU A 251 -2.31 -1.06 -18.31
CA GLU A 251 -1.57 -2.10 -17.59
C GLU A 251 -2.18 -3.50 -17.81
N LEU A 252 -3.51 -3.62 -17.67
CA LEU A 252 -4.20 -4.89 -17.87
C LEU A 252 -4.02 -5.41 -19.31
N ALA A 253 -4.07 -4.52 -20.31
CA ALA A 253 -3.86 -4.89 -21.70
C ALA A 253 -2.43 -5.38 -21.97
N LEU A 254 -1.40 -4.70 -21.44
CA LEU A 254 0.00 -5.13 -21.58
C LEU A 254 0.24 -6.47 -20.90
N ARG A 255 -0.29 -6.62 -19.69
CA ARG A 255 -0.21 -7.85 -18.90
C ARG A 255 -0.83 -9.05 -19.62
N ASN A 256 -2.06 -8.91 -20.14
CA ASN A 256 -2.68 -9.95 -20.97
C ASN A 256 -1.89 -10.20 -22.27
N GLY A 257 -1.31 -9.16 -22.87
CA GLY A 257 -0.47 -9.26 -24.06
C GLY A 257 0.81 -10.04 -23.79
N ALA A 258 1.44 -9.84 -22.63
CA ALA A 258 2.63 -10.56 -22.20
C ALA A 258 2.33 -12.04 -21.97
N GLU A 259 1.23 -12.36 -21.29
CA GLU A 259 0.77 -13.75 -21.09
C GLU A 259 0.47 -14.44 -22.43
N ALA A 260 -0.10 -13.72 -23.39
CA ALA A 260 -0.36 -14.22 -24.74
C ALA A 260 0.89 -14.30 -25.64
N GLY A 261 2.07 -13.86 -25.17
CA GLY A 261 3.31 -13.83 -25.96
C GLY A 261 3.28 -12.81 -27.11
N ILE A 262 2.44 -11.78 -27.00
CA ILE A 262 2.26 -10.72 -27.99
C ILE A 262 3.23 -9.56 -27.72
N VAL A 263 3.48 -9.26 -26.45
CA VAL A 263 4.44 -8.23 -26.02
C VAL A 263 5.45 -8.79 -25.02
N ASP A 264 6.63 -8.21 -24.97
CA ASP A 264 7.59 -8.36 -23.88
C ASP A 264 7.43 -7.18 -22.94
N TYR A 265 6.96 -7.45 -21.73
CA TYR A 265 6.66 -6.42 -20.73
C TYR A 265 6.71 -7.05 -19.33
N ASP A 266 7.53 -6.48 -18.45
CA ASP A 266 7.40 -6.71 -17.02
C ASP A 266 6.67 -5.55 -16.35
N PRO A 267 5.81 -5.81 -15.35
CA PRO A 267 5.09 -4.76 -14.64
C PRO A 267 6.01 -3.66 -14.08
N GLY A 268 5.67 -2.42 -14.42
CA GLY A 268 6.42 -1.22 -14.05
C GLY A 268 7.59 -0.89 -14.96
N ASP A 269 7.78 -1.61 -16.07
CA ASP A 269 8.70 -1.15 -17.12
C ASP A 269 8.18 0.14 -17.76
N ALA A 270 9.11 0.98 -18.22
CA ALA A 270 8.79 2.27 -18.84
C ALA A 270 8.33 2.16 -20.30
N ASP A 271 8.55 1.00 -20.94
CA ASP A 271 8.11 0.67 -22.30
C ASP A 271 7.97 -0.86 -22.43
N PHE A 272 7.52 -1.33 -23.58
CA PHE A 272 7.35 -2.75 -23.91
C PHE A 272 7.76 -3.02 -25.37
N GLU A 273 8.16 -4.26 -25.67
CA GLU A 273 8.46 -4.69 -27.04
C GLU A 273 7.29 -5.48 -27.63
N ILE A 274 7.05 -5.35 -28.95
CA ILE A 274 6.01 -6.12 -29.64
C ILE A 274 6.67 -7.32 -30.31
N LEU A 275 6.24 -8.53 -29.95
CA LEU A 275 6.85 -9.81 -30.38
C LEU A 275 6.11 -10.48 -31.54
N GLY A 276 4.88 -10.07 -31.86
CA GLY A 276 4.01 -10.73 -32.83
C GLY A 276 3.38 -9.81 -33.88
N GLU A 277 2.73 -10.42 -34.88
CA GLU A 277 1.89 -9.70 -35.83
C GLU A 277 0.57 -9.31 -35.17
N LEU A 278 0.20 -8.04 -35.31
CA LEU A 278 -0.98 -7.45 -34.68
C LEU A 278 -2.03 -7.08 -35.72
N SER A 279 -3.30 -7.09 -35.33
CA SER A 279 -4.32 -6.39 -36.09
C SER A 279 -4.12 -4.88 -36.02
N GLU A 280 -4.64 -4.12 -36.99
CA GLU A 280 -4.61 -2.65 -36.96
C GLU A 280 -5.18 -2.07 -35.66
N SER A 281 -6.24 -2.67 -35.13
CA SER A 281 -6.86 -2.25 -33.87
C SER A 281 -5.98 -2.51 -32.65
N GLN A 282 -5.29 -3.66 -32.60
CA GLN A 282 -4.36 -3.98 -31.51
C GLN A 282 -3.15 -3.07 -31.54
N GLN A 283 -2.63 -2.81 -32.74
CA GLN A 283 -1.50 -1.90 -32.93
C GLN A 283 -1.85 -0.48 -32.48
N GLN A 284 -3.05 0.02 -32.84
CA GLN A 284 -3.50 1.34 -32.40
C GLN A 284 -3.66 1.43 -30.88
N GLY A 285 -4.25 0.41 -30.25
CA GLY A 285 -4.40 0.38 -28.79
C GLY A 285 -3.05 0.37 -28.05
N LEU A 286 -2.10 -0.45 -28.52
CA LEU A 286 -0.75 -0.48 -27.93
C LEU A 286 0.00 0.83 -28.15
N GLU A 287 -0.18 1.50 -29.29
CA GLU A 287 0.44 2.82 -29.52
C GLU A 287 -0.08 3.86 -28.53
N THR A 288 -1.40 3.90 -28.28
CA THR A 288 -1.99 4.80 -27.26
C THR A 288 -1.44 4.51 -25.85
N ILE A 289 -1.25 3.24 -25.51
CA ILE A 289 -0.64 2.85 -24.23
C ILE A 289 0.81 3.34 -24.17
N ARG A 290 1.60 3.14 -25.24
CA ARG A 290 2.99 3.59 -25.31
C ARG A 290 3.11 5.12 -25.22
N GLU A 291 2.24 5.87 -25.88
CA GLU A 291 2.18 7.33 -25.76
C GLU A 291 1.92 7.76 -24.31
N THR A 292 0.95 7.13 -23.65
CA THR A 292 0.63 7.37 -22.24
C THR A 292 1.82 7.04 -21.32
N MET A 293 2.49 5.90 -21.57
CA MET A 293 3.68 5.50 -20.81
C MET A 293 4.84 6.47 -21.02
N ALA A 294 5.05 6.96 -22.25
CA ALA A 294 6.10 7.93 -22.55
C ALA A 294 5.86 9.28 -21.84
N GLU A 295 4.60 9.69 -21.67
CA GLU A 295 4.23 10.92 -20.98
C GLU A 295 4.33 10.80 -19.45
N HIS A 296 4.04 9.62 -18.89
CA HIS A 296 3.91 9.43 -17.44
C HIS A 296 4.98 8.52 -16.82
N GLY A 297 5.90 8.01 -17.62
CA GLY A 297 7.01 7.14 -17.18
C GLY A 297 6.60 5.68 -16.95
N GLY A 298 5.45 5.25 -17.46
CA GLY A 298 4.89 3.90 -17.28
C GLY A 298 3.36 3.91 -17.21
N THR A 299 2.76 2.78 -16.86
CA THR A 299 1.28 2.65 -16.75
C THR A 299 0.72 3.15 -15.42
N GLY A 300 1.55 3.38 -14.40
CA GLY A 300 1.12 3.88 -13.09
C GLY A 300 0.73 2.82 -12.05
N VAL A 301 0.32 1.61 -12.45
CA VAL A 301 -0.15 0.58 -11.48
C VAL A 301 0.98 0.13 -10.55
N GLN A 302 2.11 -0.30 -11.13
CA GLN A 302 3.28 -0.72 -10.33
C GLN A 302 3.90 0.46 -9.57
N GLN A 303 3.86 1.66 -10.15
CA GLN A 303 4.36 2.88 -9.53
C GLN A 303 3.54 3.26 -8.31
N ALA A 304 2.21 3.12 -8.35
CA ALA A 304 1.33 3.38 -7.22
C ALA A 304 1.60 2.43 -6.05
N LEU A 305 1.78 1.14 -6.34
CA LEU A 305 2.15 0.15 -5.32
C LEU A 305 3.53 0.45 -4.70
N ASN A 306 4.50 0.80 -5.54
CA ASN A 306 5.84 1.16 -5.09
C ASN A 306 5.83 2.45 -4.27
N GLU A 307 5.09 3.48 -4.70
CA GLU A 307 4.95 4.74 -3.97
C GLU A 307 4.27 4.53 -2.62
N ALA A 308 3.22 3.71 -2.56
CA ALA A 308 2.55 3.39 -1.30
C ALA A 308 3.48 2.72 -0.29
N VAL A 309 4.31 1.76 -0.74
CA VAL A 309 5.15 0.95 0.15
C VAL A 309 6.51 1.59 0.43
N TYR A 310 7.25 2.00 -0.60
CA TYR A 310 8.59 2.54 -0.45
C TYR A 310 8.60 4.06 -0.24
N GLY A 311 7.66 4.79 -0.85
CA GLY A 311 7.56 6.25 -0.73
C GLY A 311 6.88 6.67 0.56
N LEU A 312 5.61 6.25 0.72
CA LEU A 312 4.73 6.75 1.77
C LEU A 312 4.86 5.99 3.10
N LEU A 313 4.93 4.65 3.06
CA LEU A 313 5.19 3.82 4.25
C LEU A 313 6.69 3.73 4.61
N ASP A 314 7.56 4.31 3.79
CA ASP A 314 9.02 4.33 3.96
C ASP A 314 9.60 2.95 4.33
N ARG A 315 9.20 1.93 3.58
CA ARG A 315 9.74 0.57 3.72
C ARG A 315 11.05 0.43 2.96
N ILE A 316 11.83 -0.55 3.39
CA ILE A 316 13.02 -1.06 2.70
C ILE A 316 12.92 -2.57 2.48
N THR A 317 13.59 -3.08 1.47
CA THR A 317 13.70 -4.51 1.19
C THR A 317 15.03 -5.06 1.69
N ALA A 318 14.98 -6.05 2.57
CA ALA A 318 16.15 -6.78 3.05
C ALA A 318 16.07 -8.28 2.71
N TYR A 319 17.24 -8.89 2.51
CA TYR A 319 17.38 -10.23 1.95
C TYR A 319 18.15 -11.14 2.92
N PRO A 320 17.45 -11.96 3.70
CA PRO A 320 18.11 -12.88 4.63
C PRO A 320 18.74 -14.05 3.89
N VAL A 321 19.96 -14.43 4.29
CA VAL A 321 20.69 -15.59 3.73
C VAL A 321 21.31 -16.43 4.85
N GLN A 322 21.56 -17.71 4.57
CA GLN A 322 22.31 -18.57 5.51
C GLN A 322 23.81 -18.59 5.20
N ASN A 323 24.18 -18.46 3.92
CA ASN A 323 25.57 -18.38 3.48
C ASN A 323 25.91 -16.99 2.93
N GLU A 324 26.77 -16.26 3.63
CA GLU A 324 27.18 -14.89 3.31
C GLU A 324 28.07 -14.79 2.06
N SER A 325 28.75 -15.88 1.65
CA SER A 325 29.62 -15.84 0.46
C SER A 325 28.84 -16.17 -0.82
N LYS A 326 27.90 -17.12 -0.71
CA LYS A 326 27.09 -17.59 -1.83
C LYS A 326 25.75 -16.88 -1.95
N TRP A 327 25.31 -16.21 -0.89
CA TRP A 327 23.98 -15.62 -0.73
C TRP A 327 22.87 -16.64 -0.90
N THR A 328 23.09 -17.84 -0.34
CA THR A 328 22.16 -18.95 -0.42
C THR A 328 21.48 -19.22 0.92
N ASP A 329 20.31 -19.84 0.86
CA ASP A 329 19.67 -20.49 2.01
C ASP A 329 20.29 -21.87 2.32
N GLY A 330 19.61 -22.62 3.19
CA GLY A 330 20.00 -23.99 3.58
C GLY A 330 19.77 -25.05 2.50
N THR A 331 18.97 -24.75 1.47
CA THR A 331 18.75 -25.63 0.31
C THR A 331 19.75 -25.38 -0.81
N GLY A 332 20.45 -24.25 -0.77
CA GLY A 332 21.39 -23.80 -1.78
C GLY A 332 20.79 -22.82 -2.79
N SER A 333 19.54 -22.41 -2.62
CA SER A 333 18.85 -21.43 -3.46
C SER A 333 19.41 -20.02 -3.19
N VAL A 334 19.80 -19.29 -4.25
CA VAL A 334 20.37 -17.95 -4.13
C VAL A 334 19.26 -16.92 -3.91
N LEU A 335 19.35 -16.12 -2.85
CA LEU A 335 18.39 -15.07 -2.47
C LEU A 335 16.92 -15.53 -2.63
N PRO A 336 16.44 -16.54 -1.89
CA PRO A 336 15.09 -17.03 -2.07
C PRO A 336 14.05 -16.01 -1.58
N ASP A 337 14.32 -15.36 -0.46
CA ASP A 337 13.37 -14.50 0.24
C ASP A 337 13.72 -13.01 0.15
N ALA A 338 12.72 -12.17 0.35
CA ALA A 338 12.85 -10.73 0.50
C ALA A 338 11.76 -10.24 1.45
N PHE A 339 12.13 -9.38 2.40
CA PHE A 339 11.24 -8.87 3.43
C PHE A 339 11.17 -7.35 3.39
N LEU A 340 9.95 -6.82 3.49
CA LEU A 340 9.69 -5.40 3.67
C LEU A 340 9.77 -5.05 5.15
N LEU A 341 10.60 -4.07 5.49
CA LEU A 341 10.82 -3.58 6.85
C LEU A 341 10.68 -2.05 6.87
N PRO A 342 10.21 -1.43 7.97
CA PRO A 342 10.29 0.02 8.12
C PRO A 342 11.74 0.52 8.05
N ARG A 343 11.96 1.72 7.49
CA ARG A 343 13.28 2.38 7.56
C ARG A 343 13.72 2.52 9.03
N GLY A 344 15.03 2.33 9.26
CA GLY A 344 15.62 2.29 10.60
C GLY A 344 15.53 0.93 11.28
N SER A 345 14.95 -0.08 10.63
CA SER A 345 14.97 -1.46 11.12
C SER A 345 16.39 -2.00 11.20
N THR A 346 16.61 -2.91 12.14
CA THR A 346 17.89 -3.53 12.45
C THR A 346 17.94 -4.99 11.97
N PRO A 347 19.12 -5.65 11.97
CA PRO A 347 19.21 -7.08 11.70
C PRO A 347 18.38 -7.95 12.65
N LYS A 348 18.10 -7.47 13.86
CA LYS A 348 17.23 -8.18 14.81
C LYS A 348 15.76 -8.12 14.38
N ASP A 349 15.32 -6.98 13.84
CA ASP A 349 13.97 -6.84 13.30
C ASP A 349 13.79 -7.74 12.06
N LEU A 350 14.79 -7.81 11.19
CA LEU A 350 14.81 -8.77 10.09
C LEU A 350 14.74 -10.21 10.60
N ALA A 351 15.42 -10.54 11.71
CA ALA A 351 15.34 -11.88 12.31
C ALA A 351 13.92 -12.23 12.76
N TYR A 352 13.21 -11.29 13.39
CA TYR A 352 11.79 -11.47 13.74
C TYR A 352 10.87 -11.57 12.53
N ALA A 353 11.16 -10.81 11.46
CA ALA A 353 10.40 -10.89 10.21
C ALA A 353 10.53 -12.26 9.54
N VAL A 354 11.71 -12.91 9.65
CA VAL A 354 11.90 -14.29 9.20
C VAL A 354 11.14 -15.27 10.09
N HIS A 355 11.41 -15.26 11.41
CA HIS A 355 10.70 -16.11 12.38
C HIS A 355 10.97 -15.66 13.82
N SER A 356 9.97 -15.76 14.71
CA SER A 356 10.11 -15.38 16.12
C SER A 356 11.28 -16.05 16.85
N ASP A 357 11.44 -17.37 16.67
CA ASP A 357 12.54 -18.13 17.31
C ASP A 357 13.93 -17.67 16.84
N ILE A 358 14.05 -17.20 15.59
CA ILE A 358 15.32 -16.69 15.06
C ILE A 358 15.64 -15.34 15.71
N GLY A 359 14.63 -14.47 15.84
CA GLY A 359 14.73 -13.19 16.54
C GLY A 359 15.06 -13.34 18.04
N ASP A 360 14.38 -14.25 18.74
CA ASP A 360 14.61 -14.51 20.16
C ASP A 360 16.00 -15.12 20.42
N GLY A 361 16.48 -15.96 19.50
CA GLY A 361 17.81 -16.54 19.54
C GLY A 361 18.92 -15.69 18.90
N TYR A 362 18.64 -14.45 18.50
CA TYR A 362 19.56 -13.61 17.75
C TYR A 362 20.91 -13.43 18.49
N VAL A 363 22.02 -13.67 17.80
CA VAL A 363 23.39 -13.51 18.34
C VAL A 363 24.13 -12.38 17.64
N HIS A 364 24.11 -12.34 16.31
CA HIS A 364 24.67 -11.27 15.48
C HIS A 364 24.27 -11.44 14.02
N ALA A 365 24.62 -10.44 13.22
CA ALA A 365 24.47 -10.48 11.78
C ALA A 365 25.77 -10.15 11.03
N VAL A 366 25.83 -10.60 9.78
CA VAL A 366 26.92 -10.33 8.83
C VAL A 366 26.30 -9.71 7.58
N ASP A 367 26.82 -8.56 7.18
CA ASP A 367 26.54 -7.97 5.87
C ASP A 367 27.29 -8.80 4.82
N ALA A 368 26.51 -9.48 3.98
CA ALA A 368 27.02 -10.40 2.97
C ALA A 368 27.59 -9.69 1.74
N ARG A 369 27.27 -8.41 1.51
CA ARG A 369 27.88 -7.58 0.46
C ARG A 369 29.25 -7.09 0.90
N ALA A 370 29.36 -6.55 2.11
CA ALA A 370 30.65 -6.06 2.64
C ALA A 370 31.53 -7.17 3.25
N GLY A 371 30.97 -8.35 3.52
CA GLY A 371 31.69 -9.48 4.12
C GLY A 371 32.15 -9.21 5.56
N ARG A 372 31.43 -8.39 6.31
CA ARG A 372 31.79 -7.97 7.67
C ARG A 372 30.64 -8.12 8.65
N ARG A 373 30.97 -8.37 9.91
CA ARG A 373 29.99 -8.36 11.00
C ARG A 373 29.45 -6.95 11.21
N ILE A 374 28.14 -6.87 11.41
CA ILE A 374 27.43 -5.62 11.72
C ILE A 374 26.93 -5.65 13.16
N GLY A 375 26.72 -4.45 13.73
CA GLY A 375 26.19 -4.29 15.08
C GLY A 375 24.70 -4.62 15.17
N GLU A 376 24.19 -4.78 16.38
CA GLU A 376 22.74 -4.98 16.60
C GLU A 376 21.95 -3.71 16.27
N ASP A 377 22.52 -2.54 16.56
CA ASP A 377 21.91 -1.23 16.26
C ASP A 377 22.24 -0.72 14.85
N HIS A 378 22.75 -1.58 13.96
CA HIS A 378 22.99 -1.17 12.58
C HIS A 378 21.65 -1.00 11.86
N GLU A 379 21.39 0.18 11.33
CA GLU A 379 20.21 0.41 10.48
C GLU A 379 20.44 -0.24 9.12
N LEU A 380 19.50 -1.07 8.70
CA LEU A 380 19.50 -1.72 7.39
C LEU A 380 19.16 -0.72 6.29
N GLU A 381 19.73 -0.93 5.12
CA GLU A 381 19.49 -0.14 3.90
C GLU A 381 18.76 -0.96 2.82
N GLU A 382 18.20 -0.27 1.81
CA GLU A 382 17.52 -0.92 0.69
C GLU A 382 18.48 -1.88 -0.04
N GLY A 383 18.06 -3.13 -0.23
CA GLY A 383 18.85 -4.12 -0.95
C GLY A 383 19.87 -4.86 -0.07
N ASP A 384 19.89 -4.63 1.23
CA ASP A 384 20.85 -5.28 2.13
C ASP A 384 20.68 -6.80 2.14
N VAL A 385 21.81 -7.50 2.02
CA VAL A 385 21.86 -8.97 2.08
C VAL A 385 22.50 -9.38 3.39
N ILE A 386 21.70 -9.97 4.28
CA ILE A 386 22.08 -10.15 5.68
C ILE A 386 22.09 -11.63 6.04
N LYS A 387 23.22 -12.11 6.55
CA LYS A 387 23.27 -13.40 7.23
C LYS A 387 22.97 -13.22 8.70
N ILE A 388 21.90 -13.87 9.16
CA ILE A 388 21.49 -13.87 10.57
C ILE A 388 22.10 -15.09 11.24
N VAL A 389 22.75 -14.88 12.39
CA VAL A 389 23.25 -15.95 13.24
C VAL A 389 22.41 -15.98 14.50
N SER A 390 21.65 -17.06 14.68
CA SER A 390 20.80 -17.29 15.85
C SER A 390 21.11 -18.64 16.49
N THR A 391 20.81 -18.77 17.78
CA THR A 391 20.93 -20.05 18.51
C THR A 391 19.88 -21.08 18.08
N ALA A 392 18.85 -20.64 17.35
CA ALA A 392 17.79 -21.48 16.81
C ALA A 392 18.08 -21.97 15.37
N SER A 393 19.18 -21.51 14.75
CA SER A 393 19.56 -21.77 13.35
C SER A 393 20.24 -23.12 13.11
#